data_AF-A0A8T4EE75-F1
#
_entry.id   AF-A0A8T4EE75-F1
#
_cell.length_a   1.000
_cell.length_b   1.000
_cell.length_c   1.000
_cell.angle_alpha   90.00
_cell.angle_beta   90.00
_cell.angle_gamma   90.00
#
_symmetry.space_group_name_H-M   'P 1'
#
loop_
_entity.id
_entity.type
_entity.pdbx_description
1 polymer ?
#
loop_
_entity_poly.entity_id
_entity_poly.type
_entity_poly.pdbx_seq_one_letter_code
_entity_poly.pdbx_strand_id
1 'polypeptide(L)'
;MKEKRREKSKKEVSQEPLETESVDVPEKVTTMEQTHSPEVIVEKKETTETRDIQSSEPQVVEETLQEVTTEFEILMPSWGGPIESEWMYGIPSREEDKILWAEEWADFILQWAEHNDVHILSLSVFISEPPFKDLRNKVDSFKIIVQILIDKEVAEWMDKRKRQLRVYWRPLEDWADYLYEWALKHGKLRLDVKSIVIQESEESFAKLPEKDLYIVLALMVEKGFAEWVDKKRGAIIVVT
;
A
#
# COMPACT_ATOMS: atom_id res chain seq x y z
N MET A 1 16.10 39.38 53.85
CA MET A 1 16.06 38.28 54.84
C MET A 1 15.95 36.95 54.12
N LYS A 2 16.69 35.93 54.59
CA LYS A 2 16.63 34.48 54.28
C LYS A 2 17.23 33.98 52.94
N GLU A 3 18.56 33.93 52.94
CA GLU A 3 19.40 32.72 52.93
C GLU A 3 18.73 31.31 52.92
N LYS A 4 19.19 30.41 52.01
CA LYS A 4 19.72 29.02 52.24
C LYS A 4 19.81 28.26 50.89
N ARG A 5 21.01 27.92 50.41
CA ARG A 5 21.78 26.65 50.61
C ARG A 5 21.04 25.39 50.10
N ARG A 6 21.51 24.82 48.98
CA ARG A 6 22.34 23.59 48.84
C ARG A 6 21.65 22.31 49.36
N GLU A 7 21.44 21.32 48.48
CA GLU A 7 22.20 20.06 48.52
C GLU A 7 21.93 19.13 47.32
N LYS A 8 23.00 18.45 46.91
CA LYS A 8 23.06 17.37 45.94
C LYS A 8 22.58 16.07 46.62
N SER A 9 21.99 15.14 45.87
CA SER A 9 22.32 13.72 46.08
C SER A 9 22.21 12.93 44.78
N LYS A 10 23.22 12.07 44.64
CA LYS A 10 23.59 11.20 43.52
C LYS A 10 23.32 9.77 44.00
N LYS A 11 22.72 8.93 43.17
CA LYS A 11 22.73 7.44 43.20
C LYS A 11 22.27 7.04 41.79
N GLU A 12 23.10 6.65 40.82
CA GLU A 12 24.16 5.62 40.81
C GLU A 12 23.60 4.28 41.27
N VAL A 13 23.01 3.55 40.32
CA VAL A 13 22.82 2.10 40.39
C VAL A 13 23.60 1.49 39.24
N SER A 14 24.51 0.64 39.67
CA SER A 14 25.50 -0.12 38.94
C SER A 14 24.86 -1.08 37.94
N GLN A 15 25.42 -1.13 36.72
CA GLN A 15 25.38 -2.31 35.86
C GLN A 15 26.80 -2.55 35.36
N GLU A 16 27.33 -3.71 35.72
CA GLU A 16 28.57 -4.28 35.23
C GLU A 16 28.37 -5.82 35.23
N PRO A 17 29.13 -6.59 34.46
CA PRO A 17 28.95 -6.74 33.02
C PRO A 17 28.70 -8.21 32.62
N LEU A 18 28.08 -8.43 31.45
CA LEU A 18 28.05 -9.75 30.81
C LEU A 18 29.36 -9.97 30.06
N GLU A 19 30.24 -10.79 30.64
CA GLU A 19 31.39 -11.38 29.99
C GLU A 19 30.93 -12.35 28.89
N THR A 20 31.44 -12.15 27.67
CA THR A 20 31.46 -13.17 26.62
C THR A 20 32.88 -13.24 26.05
N GLU A 21 33.61 -14.25 26.47
CA GLU A 21 34.70 -14.89 25.72
C GLU A 21 34.36 -16.38 25.68
N SER A 22 34.37 -17.07 24.56
CA SER A 22 35.63 -17.43 23.91
C SER A 22 35.39 -18.04 22.52
N VAL A 23 36.40 -17.78 21.70
CA VAL A 23 36.76 -18.38 20.42
C VAL A 23 37.19 -19.84 20.65
N ASP A 24 36.79 -20.80 19.80
CA ASP A 24 37.74 -21.56 18.95
C ASP A 24 37.10 -22.64 18.07
N VAL A 25 37.66 -22.73 16.86
CA VAL A 25 37.56 -23.82 15.87
C VAL A 25 38.81 -24.70 16.08
N PRO A 26 38.74 -26.04 15.94
CA PRO A 26 39.46 -26.64 14.80
C PRO A 26 38.88 -27.95 14.21
N GLU A 27 38.96 -27.97 12.88
CA GLU A 27 39.30 -29.04 11.91
C GLU A 27 39.25 -30.56 12.21
N LYS A 28 38.76 -31.23 11.14
CA LYS A 28 39.16 -32.53 10.51
C LYS A 28 38.86 -33.85 11.23
N VAL A 29 38.21 -34.79 10.51
CA VAL A 29 38.83 -35.94 9.81
C VAL A 29 37.83 -36.60 8.82
N THR A 30 38.36 -36.91 7.63
CA THR A 30 37.88 -37.68 6.44
C THR A 30 37.43 -39.11 6.82
N THR A 31 36.51 -39.82 6.15
CA THR A 31 36.71 -40.56 4.88
C THR A 31 35.48 -41.44 4.52
N MET A 32 35.03 -41.37 3.25
CA MET A 32 34.38 -42.37 2.35
C MET A 32 33.07 -43.06 2.78
N GLU A 33 32.11 -43.45 1.93
CA GLU A 33 31.96 -43.73 0.48
C GLU A 33 30.41 -43.88 0.27
N GLN A 34 29.71 -43.53 -0.82
CA GLN A 34 29.69 -44.16 -2.16
C GLN A 34 28.59 -43.44 -3.02
N THR A 35 28.99 -42.95 -4.20
CA THR A 35 28.40 -43.14 -5.57
C THR A 35 26.87 -43.11 -5.79
N HIS A 36 26.26 -42.51 -6.82
CA HIS A 36 26.60 -42.43 -8.26
C HIS A 36 25.92 -41.21 -8.93
N SER A 37 26.53 -40.67 -9.99
CA SER A 37 25.89 -39.90 -11.07
C SER A 37 26.42 -40.43 -12.41
N PRO A 38 25.60 -40.61 -13.45
CA PRO A 38 26.12 -40.89 -14.78
C PRO A 38 26.07 -39.67 -15.70
N GLU A 39 27.22 -39.38 -16.29
CA GLU A 39 27.41 -38.66 -17.55
C GLU A 39 27.24 -39.68 -18.71
N VAL A 40 26.50 -39.33 -19.77
CA VAL A 40 26.47 -40.13 -21.02
C VAL A 40 26.45 -39.21 -22.25
N ILE A 41 27.66 -39.07 -22.83
CA ILE A 41 28.06 -39.33 -24.22
C ILE A 41 27.24 -38.71 -25.38
N VAL A 42 27.96 -37.87 -26.13
CA VAL A 42 27.67 -37.34 -27.47
C VAL A 42 27.71 -38.45 -28.53
N GLU A 43 26.67 -38.58 -29.36
CA GLU A 43 26.76 -39.25 -30.66
C GLU A 43 26.21 -38.38 -31.79
N LYS A 44 27.08 -38.17 -32.78
CA LYS A 44 26.85 -37.48 -34.05
C LYS A 44 26.54 -38.56 -35.10
N LYS A 45 25.47 -38.40 -35.89
CA LYS A 45 25.28 -39.14 -37.15
C LYS A 45 24.85 -38.18 -38.26
N GLU A 46 25.76 -37.99 -39.22
CA GLU A 46 25.50 -37.49 -40.57
C GLU A 46 25.18 -38.68 -41.48
N THR A 47 24.31 -38.48 -42.50
CA THR A 47 24.47 -38.86 -43.93
C THR A 47 23.20 -38.39 -44.66
N THR A 48 23.20 -37.23 -45.31
CA THR A 48 23.32 -36.98 -46.77
C THR A 48 22.14 -37.45 -47.62
N GLU A 49 21.37 -36.49 -48.15
CA GLU A 49 20.99 -36.50 -49.57
C GLU A 49 20.80 -35.05 -50.06
N THR A 50 21.53 -34.73 -51.12
CA THR A 50 21.65 -33.44 -51.78
C THR A 50 20.47 -33.21 -52.70
N ARG A 51 19.83 -32.02 -52.66
CA ARG A 51 19.13 -31.45 -53.83
C ARG A 51 18.92 -29.95 -53.69
N ASP A 52 19.61 -29.24 -54.59
CA ASP A 52 19.35 -27.95 -55.22
C ASP A 52 18.92 -26.74 -54.37
N ILE A 53 19.83 -25.77 -54.37
CA ILE A 53 19.64 -24.39 -53.92
C ILE A 53 18.74 -23.67 -54.93
N GLN A 54 17.54 -23.25 -54.50
CA GLN A 54 16.88 -22.07 -55.06
C GLN A 54 16.85 -20.98 -53.99
N SER A 55 17.58 -19.90 -54.30
CA SER A 55 17.59 -18.65 -53.55
C SER A 55 16.21 -18.01 -53.64
N SER A 56 15.50 -17.93 -52.51
CA SER A 56 14.34 -17.05 -52.34
C SER A 56 14.58 -16.12 -51.14
N GLU A 57 14.25 -14.86 -51.39
CA GLU A 57 14.55 -13.63 -50.65
C GLU A 57 14.24 -13.65 -49.13
N PRO A 58 14.90 -12.78 -48.33
CA PRO A 58 14.61 -12.67 -46.91
C PRO A 58 13.21 -12.08 -46.71
N GLN A 59 12.27 -12.91 -46.26
CA GLN A 59 11.04 -12.41 -45.65
C GLN A 59 11.41 -11.81 -44.30
N VAL A 60 11.28 -10.50 -44.21
CA VAL A 60 11.28 -9.73 -42.96
C VAL A 60 10.12 -10.27 -42.14
N VAL A 61 10.42 -11.14 -41.18
CA VAL A 61 9.48 -11.52 -40.13
C VAL A 61 9.41 -10.32 -39.21
N GLU A 62 8.42 -9.46 -39.46
CA GLU A 62 8.07 -8.38 -38.56
C GLU A 62 7.47 -9.05 -37.31
N GLU A 63 8.33 -9.28 -36.33
CA GLU A 63 7.96 -9.79 -35.02
C GLU A 63 7.17 -8.66 -34.33
N THR A 64 5.86 -8.65 -34.55
CA THR A 64 4.94 -7.77 -33.85
C THR A 64 4.99 -8.13 -32.37
N LEU A 65 5.81 -7.39 -31.63
CA LEU A 65 5.72 -7.26 -30.18
C LEU A 65 4.29 -6.78 -29.86
N GLN A 66 3.41 -7.73 -29.55
CA GLN A 66 2.17 -7.43 -28.85
C GLN A 66 2.57 -6.99 -27.44
N GLU A 67 2.74 -5.68 -27.28
CA GLU A 67 2.62 -5.04 -25.98
C GLU A 67 1.27 -5.43 -25.42
N VAL A 68 1.28 -6.31 -24.42
CA VAL A 68 0.15 -6.50 -23.53
C VAL A 68 0.08 -5.22 -22.70
N THR A 69 -0.50 -4.17 -23.27
CA THR A 69 -0.98 -3.03 -22.49
C THR A 69 -2.16 -3.57 -21.69
N THR A 70 -1.91 -3.95 -20.45
CA THR A 70 -2.96 -3.96 -19.44
C THR A 70 -3.47 -2.53 -19.37
N GLU A 71 -4.57 -2.25 -20.08
CA GLU A 71 -5.28 -0.98 -20.03
C GLU A 71 -5.78 -0.82 -18.60
N PHE A 72 -5.00 -0.11 -17.76
CA PHE A 72 -5.51 0.37 -16.49
C PHE A 72 -6.66 1.33 -16.82
N GLU A 73 -7.87 0.96 -16.43
CA GLU A 73 -9.07 1.77 -16.61
C GLU A 73 -8.92 3.02 -15.73
N ILE A 74 -8.44 4.12 -16.32
CA ILE A 74 -8.28 5.38 -15.61
C ILE A 74 -9.67 5.96 -15.37
N LEU A 75 -10.07 6.05 -14.10
CA LEU A 75 -11.31 6.74 -13.72
C LEU A 75 -11.18 8.23 -14.09
N MET A 76 -12.06 8.68 -14.99
CA MET A 76 -12.16 10.06 -15.42
C MET A 76 -13.41 10.73 -14.83
N PRO A 77 -13.35 12.05 -14.55
CA PRO A 77 -14.49 12.77 -14.02
C PRO A 77 -15.58 12.94 -15.09
N SER A 78 -16.81 13.15 -14.64
CA SER A 78 -17.98 13.31 -15.52
C SER A 78 -17.90 14.52 -16.46
N TRP A 79 -17.15 15.56 -16.06
CA TRP A 79 -16.87 16.74 -16.89
C TRP A 79 -15.74 16.51 -17.90
N GLY A 80 -15.08 15.36 -17.89
CA GLY A 80 -14.10 14.99 -18.91
C GLY A 80 -12.69 15.57 -18.72
N GLY A 81 -11.92 15.51 -19.79
CA GLY A 81 -10.49 15.83 -19.78
C GLY A 81 -10.17 17.33 -19.85
N PRO A 82 -8.88 17.70 -19.78
CA PRO A 82 -8.44 19.09 -19.88
C PRO A 82 -8.88 19.79 -21.17
N ILE A 83 -8.99 19.07 -22.28
CA ILE A 83 -9.39 19.62 -23.59
C ILE A 83 -10.89 19.94 -23.61
N GLU A 84 -11.71 19.11 -22.96
CA GLU A 84 -13.17 19.23 -22.98
C GLU A 84 -13.64 20.28 -21.96
N SER A 85 -13.00 20.30 -20.78
CA SER A 85 -13.40 21.14 -19.65
C SER A 85 -12.22 21.90 -19.05
N GLU A 86 -11.52 22.70 -19.85
CA GLU A 86 -10.36 23.50 -19.39
C GLU A 86 -10.62 24.30 -18.10
N TRP A 87 -11.84 24.79 -17.94
CA TRP A 87 -12.27 25.59 -16.78
C TRP A 87 -12.21 24.80 -15.46
N MET A 88 -12.37 23.47 -15.48
CA MET A 88 -12.24 22.61 -14.30
C MET A 88 -10.79 22.38 -13.88
N TYR A 89 -9.83 22.58 -14.79
CA TYR A 89 -8.42 22.34 -14.51
C TYR A 89 -7.68 23.59 -14.02
N GLY A 90 -8.39 24.71 -13.81
CA GLY A 90 -7.87 25.93 -13.18
C GLY A 90 -8.72 26.35 -11.99
N ILE A 91 -8.09 26.96 -10.99
CA ILE A 91 -8.81 27.51 -9.83
C ILE A 91 -9.65 28.71 -10.30
N PRO A 92 -10.98 28.72 -10.08
CA PRO A 92 -11.83 29.86 -10.44
C PRO A 92 -11.49 31.12 -9.65
N SER A 93 -11.72 32.29 -10.26
CA SER A 93 -11.41 33.59 -9.65
C SER A 93 -12.42 34.06 -8.61
N ARG A 94 -13.70 33.67 -8.75
CA ARG A 94 -14.77 34.06 -7.82
C ARG A 94 -14.81 33.05 -6.67
N GLU A 95 -14.99 33.52 -5.45
CA GLU A 95 -14.94 32.64 -4.27
C GLU A 95 -16.09 31.62 -4.26
N GLU A 96 -17.29 32.01 -4.70
CA GLU A 96 -18.43 31.09 -4.84
C GLU A 96 -18.12 29.96 -5.83
N ASP A 97 -17.64 30.30 -7.03
CA ASP A 97 -17.28 29.32 -8.05
C ASP A 97 -16.14 28.41 -7.59
N LYS A 98 -15.21 28.94 -6.79
CA LYS A 98 -14.07 28.20 -6.25
C LYS A 98 -14.49 27.18 -5.20
N ILE A 99 -15.50 27.48 -4.38
CA ILE A 99 -16.06 26.51 -3.43
C ILE A 99 -16.71 25.36 -4.20
N LEU A 100 -17.60 25.68 -5.15
CA LEU A 100 -18.28 24.67 -5.98
C LEU A 100 -17.27 23.79 -6.74
N TRP A 101 -16.28 24.41 -7.37
CA TRP A 101 -15.19 23.70 -8.04
C TRP A 101 -14.45 22.76 -7.09
N ALA A 102 -14.15 23.19 -5.87
CA ALA A 102 -13.44 22.37 -4.89
C ALA A 102 -14.32 21.24 -4.36
N GLU A 103 -15.63 21.44 -4.23
CA GLU A 103 -16.60 20.41 -3.86
C GLU A 103 -16.68 19.31 -4.90
N GLU A 104 -16.81 19.67 -6.18
CA GLU A 104 -16.84 18.71 -7.30
C GLU A 104 -15.55 17.88 -7.34
N TRP A 105 -14.39 18.52 -7.20
CA TRP A 105 -13.12 17.81 -7.14
C TRP A 105 -12.96 16.97 -5.88
N ALA A 106 -13.49 17.39 -4.73
CA ALA A 106 -13.46 16.61 -3.50
C ALA A 106 -14.28 15.32 -3.65
N ASP A 107 -15.48 15.43 -4.20
CA ASP A 107 -16.35 14.27 -4.44
C ASP A 107 -15.75 13.31 -5.46
N PHE A 108 -15.08 13.84 -6.49
CA PHE A 108 -14.32 13.01 -7.42
C PHE A 108 -13.10 12.34 -6.77
N ILE A 109 -12.36 13.03 -5.87
CA ILE A 109 -11.26 12.39 -5.13
C ILE A 109 -11.76 11.21 -4.31
N LEU A 110 -12.94 11.28 -3.69
CA LEU A 110 -13.52 10.16 -2.94
C LEU A 110 -13.80 8.96 -3.87
N GLN A 111 -14.44 9.20 -5.01
CA GLN A 111 -14.73 8.15 -6.00
C GLN A 111 -13.44 7.54 -6.57
N TRP A 112 -12.45 8.38 -6.88
CA TRP A 112 -11.15 7.94 -7.36
C TRP A 112 -10.41 7.13 -6.28
N ALA A 113 -10.48 7.55 -5.02
CA ALA A 113 -9.85 6.86 -3.91
C ALA A 113 -10.50 5.49 -3.66
N GLU A 114 -11.82 5.38 -3.77
CA GLU A 114 -12.55 4.11 -3.72
C GLU A 114 -12.14 3.20 -4.88
N HIS A 115 -12.20 3.70 -6.11
CA HIS A 115 -11.89 2.92 -7.32
C HIS A 115 -10.46 2.36 -7.32
N ASN A 116 -9.51 3.09 -6.74
CA ASN A 116 -8.09 2.71 -6.71
C ASN A 116 -7.66 2.08 -5.36
N ASP A 117 -8.59 1.80 -4.44
CA ASP A 117 -8.32 1.38 -3.05
C ASP A 117 -7.28 2.28 -2.32
N VAL A 118 -7.30 3.59 -2.55
CA VAL A 118 -6.36 4.53 -1.95
C VAL A 118 -6.92 5.06 -0.63
N HIS A 119 -6.28 4.68 0.47
CA HIS A 119 -6.66 5.17 1.80
C HIS A 119 -5.87 6.41 2.25
N ILE A 120 -4.64 6.56 1.75
CA ILE A 120 -3.74 7.65 2.10
C ILE A 120 -3.36 8.40 0.82
N LEU A 121 -3.81 9.64 0.72
CA LEU A 121 -3.47 10.54 -0.37
C LEU A 121 -2.32 11.46 0.07
N SER A 122 -1.29 11.57 -0.76
CA SER A 122 -0.21 12.56 -0.55
C SER A 122 -0.20 13.56 -1.69
N LEU A 123 0.39 14.74 -1.45
CA LEU A 123 0.58 15.72 -2.51
C LEU A 123 1.35 15.12 -3.70
N SER A 124 2.33 14.27 -3.44
CA SER A 124 3.12 13.62 -4.51
C SER A 124 2.26 12.75 -5.43
N VAL A 125 1.36 11.95 -4.86
CA VAL A 125 0.41 11.12 -5.63
C VAL A 125 -0.56 12.02 -6.38
N PHE A 126 -1.10 13.05 -5.72
CA PHE A 126 -2.02 13.99 -6.33
C PHE A 126 -1.42 14.73 -7.54
N ILE A 127 -0.12 15.05 -7.52
CA ILE A 127 0.50 15.74 -8.66
C ILE A 127 0.92 14.81 -9.81
N SER A 128 1.03 13.50 -9.57
CA SER A 128 1.49 12.51 -10.56
C SER A 128 0.32 11.81 -11.26
N GLU A 129 -0.76 11.55 -10.55
CA GLU A 129 -1.86 10.71 -11.05
C GLU A 129 -2.85 11.49 -11.93
N PRO A 130 -3.30 10.93 -13.06
CA PRO A 130 -4.44 11.47 -13.78
C PRO A 130 -5.75 11.28 -12.97
N PRO A 131 -6.72 12.20 -13.10
CA PRO A 131 -6.69 13.45 -13.88
C PRO A 131 -5.98 14.62 -13.16
N PHE A 132 -5.56 14.45 -11.91
CA PHE A 132 -5.06 15.54 -11.05
C PHE A 132 -3.74 16.15 -11.54
N LYS A 133 -2.91 15.36 -12.24
CA LYS A 133 -1.67 15.82 -12.88
C LYS A 133 -1.89 16.95 -13.89
N ASP A 134 -3.10 17.12 -14.39
CA ASP A 134 -3.42 18.14 -15.39
C ASP A 134 -3.96 19.43 -14.74
N LEU A 135 -4.16 19.45 -13.41
CA LEU A 135 -4.52 20.67 -12.69
C LEU A 135 -3.42 21.73 -12.78
N ARG A 136 -3.85 22.97 -13.01
CA ARG A 136 -3.04 24.19 -12.85
C ARG A 136 -2.88 24.48 -11.36
N ASN A 137 -1.75 25.07 -10.96
CA ASN A 137 -1.44 25.40 -9.56
C ASN A 137 -1.69 24.23 -8.57
N LYS A 138 -1.24 23.02 -8.95
CA LYS A 138 -1.54 21.75 -8.26
C LYS A 138 -1.47 21.79 -6.73
N VAL A 139 -0.46 22.47 -6.18
CA VAL A 139 -0.26 22.57 -4.74
C VAL A 139 -1.38 23.35 -4.06
N ASP A 140 -1.83 24.45 -4.65
CA ASP A 140 -2.91 25.25 -4.09
C ASP A 140 -4.27 24.61 -4.36
N SER A 141 -4.45 24.02 -5.55
CA SER A 141 -5.61 23.20 -5.87
C SER A 141 -5.80 22.09 -4.83
N PHE A 142 -4.74 21.34 -4.54
CA PHE A 142 -4.74 20.29 -3.51
C PHE A 142 -5.18 20.84 -2.15
N LYS A 143 -4.59 21.94 -1.68
CA LYS A 143 -4.95 22.52 -0.36
C LYS A 143 -6.42 22.90 -0.28
N ILE A 144 -6.97 23.53 -1.32
CA ILE A 144 -8.37 23.98 -1.34
C ILE A 144 -9.31 22.78 -1.33
N ILE A 145 -9.08 21.80 -2.21
CA ILE A 145 -9.92 20.60 -2.32
C ILE A 145 -9.85 19.78 -1.02
N VAL A 146 -8.65 19.61 -0.46
CA VAL A 146 -8.47 18.88 0.80
C VAL A 146 -9.13 19.57 1.97
N GLN A 147 -9.18 20.91 1.98
CA GLN A 147 -9.92 21.62 3.02
C GLN A 147 -11.41 21.26 2.98
N ILE A 148 -12.02 21.19 1.79
CA ILE A 148 -13.41 20.73 1.64
C ILE A 148 -13.60 19.29 2.15
N LEU A 149 -12.68 18.37 1.84
CA LEU A 149 -12.77 16.99 2.34
C LEU A 149 -12.71 16.91 3.88
N ILE A 150 -11.88 17.75 4.50
CA ILE A 150 -11.77 17.81 5.97
C ILE A 150 -13.02 18.44 6.58
N ASP A 151 -13.53 19.51 5.98
CA ASP A 151 -14.74 20.20 6.45
C ASP A 151 -15.98 19.30 6.33
N LYS A 152 -16.00 18.38 5.35
CA LYS A 152 -17.00 17.31 5.18
C LYS A 152 -16.79 16.11 6.15
N GLU A 153 -15.77 16.14 7.01
CA GLU A 153 -15.40 15.04 7.93
C GLU A 153 -15.07 13.70 7.24
N VAL A 154 -14.73 13.73 5.95
CA VAL A 154 -14.36 12.55 5.15
C VAL A 154 -12.86 12.46 4.90
N ALA A 155 -12.06 13.32 5.53
CA ALA A 155 -10.61 13.22 5.51
C ALA A 155 -9.96 13.84 6.75
N GLU A 156 -8.75 13.38 7.08
CA GLU A 156 -7.95 13.98 8.15
C GLU A 156 -6.45 13.98 7.82
N TRP A 157 -5.72 14.97 8.35
CA TRP A 157 -4.27 14.98 8.25
C TRP A 157 -3.64 13.99 9.21
N MET A 158 -2.82 13.08 8.68
CA MET A 158 -2.10 12.08 9.46
C MET A 158 -0.90 12.67 10.23
N ASP A 159 -0.35 13.78 9.74
CA ASP A 159 0.85 14.39 10.28
C ASP A 159 0.74 15.92 10.44
N LYS A 160 1.49 16.46 11.41
CA LYS A 160 1.54 17.91 11.66
C LYS A 160 2.09 18.70 10.47
N ARG A 161 2.83 18.04 9.57
CA ARG A 161 3.41 18.66 8.37
C ARG A 161 2.47 18.63 7.17
N LYS A 162 1.25 18.07 7.31
CA LYS A 162 0.22 18.02 6.27
C LYS A 162 0.72 17.42 4.95
N ARG A 163 1.45 16.30 5.05
CA ARG A 163 2.03 15.57 3.92
C ARG A 163 1.16 14.40 3.47
N GLN A 164 0.48 13.77 4.43
CA GLN A 164 -0.37 12.60 4.20
C GLN A 164 -1.77 12.88 4.72
N LEU A 165 -2.75 12.70 3.85
CA LEU A 165 -4.16 12.84 4.11
C LEU A 165 -4.78 11.46 4.14
N ARG A 166 -5.47 11.13 5.22
CA ARG A 166 -6.34 9.96 5.30
C ARG A 166 -7.68 10.31 4.66
N VAL A 167 -8.16 9.47 3.73
CA VAL A 167 -9.41 9.69 2.98
C VAL A 167 -10.44 8.59 3.27
N TYR A 168 -11.56 8.94 3.88
CA TYR A 168 -12.61 8.00 4.31
C TYR A 168 -13.69 7.83 3.24
N TRP A 169 -13.36 7.15 2.14
CA TRP A 169 -14.33 6.78 1.10
C TRP A 169 -15.29 5.65 1.53
N ARG A 170 -14.95 4.94 2.61
CA ARG A 170 -15.84 4.00 3.31
C ARG A 170 -15.68 4.20 4.83
N PRO A 171 -16.78 4.27 5.60
CA PRO A 171 -16.76 4.31 7.07
C PRO A 171 -16.02 3.12 7.69
N LEU A 172 -15.41 3.33 8.86
CA LEU A 172 -14.70 2.25 9.57
C LEU A 172 -15.66 1.17 10.10
N GLU A 173 -16.90 1.53 10.38
CA GLU A 173 -17.96 0.64 10.79
C GLU A 173 -18.29 -0.38 9.69
N ASP A 174 -18.36 0.08 8.44
CA ASP A 174 -18.62 -0.77 7.27
C ASP A 174 -17.42 -1.68 6.99
N TRP A 175 -16.20 -1.21 7.26
CA TRP A 175 -15.01 -2.08 7.22
C TRP A 175 -15.08 -3.21 8.24
N ALA A 176 -15.63 -2.96 9.43
CA ALA A 176 -15.79 -3.99 10.45
C ALA A 176 -16.81 -5.06 10.03
N ASP A 177 -17.92 -4.64 9.40
CA ASP A 177 -18.91 -5.56 8.85
C ASP A 177 -18.31 -6.38 7.69
N TYR A 178 -17.63 -5.71 6.75
CA TYR A 178 -16.98 -6.36 5.62
C TYR A 178 -15.90 -7.37 6.05
N LEU A 179 -15.06 -7.01 7.02
CA LEU A 179 -14.02 -7.90 7.54
C LEU A 179 -14.63 -9.12 8.25
N TYR A 180 -15.74 -8.93 8.97
CA TYR A 180 -16.45 -10.04 9.61
C TYR A 180 -17.03 -11.02 8.58
N GLU A 181 -17.76 -10.52 7.58
CA GLU A 181 -18.33 -11.35 6.51
C GLU A 181 -17.24 -12.10 5.75
N TRP A 182 -16.15 -11.41 5.43
CA TRP A 182 -14.98 -12.01 4.79
C TRP A 182 -14.38 -13.13 5.65
N ALA A 183 -14.23 -12.89 6.97
CA ALA A 183 -13.65 -13.86 7.90
C ALA A 183 -14.49 -15.14 7.99
N LEU A 184 -15.82 -15.02 8.06
CA LEU A 184 -16.73 -16.16 8.06
C LEU A 184 -16.66 -16.94 6.75
N LYS A 185 -16.67 -16.22 5.61
CA LYS A 185 -16.61 -16.83 4.27
C LYS A 185 -15.35 -17.66 4.06
N HIS A 186 -14.21 -17.22 4.61
CA HIS A 186 -12.92 -17.88 4.45
C HIS A 186 -12.51 -18.76 5.64
N GLY A 187 -13.34 -18.87 6.68
CA GLY A 187 -13.03 -19.63 7.89
C GLY A 187 -11.87 -19.05 8.71
N LYS A 188 -11.58 -17.76 8.56
CA LYS A 188 -10.46 -17.06 9.20
C LYS A 188 -10.88 -16.52 10.57
N LEU A 189 -10.90 -17.42 11.56
CA LEU A 189 -11.42 -17.08 12.90
C LEU A 189 -10.42 -16.34 13.80
N ARG A 190 -9.13 -16.32 13.48
CA ARG A 190 -8.12 -15.58 14.23
C ARG A 190 -7.49 -14.55 13.33
N LEU A 191 -7.58 -13.29 13.73
CA LEU A 191 -7.06 -12.17 12.97
C LEU A 191 -6.20 -11.30 13.88
N ASP A 192 -5.09 -10.82 13.35
CA ASP A 192 -4.34 -9.73 13.95
C ASP A 192 -3.94 -8.68 12.90
N VAL A 193 -3.64 -7.46 13.35
CA VAL A 193 -3.32 -6.34 12.43
C VAL A 193 -2.18 -6.71 11.47
N LYS A 194 -1.14 -7.41 11.93
CA LYS A 194 -0.02 -7.78 11.07
C LYS A 194 -0.37 -8.90 10.12
N SER A 195 -1.13 -9.91 10.57
CA SER A 195 -1.57 -10.99 9.70
C SER A 195 -2.44 -10.45 8.56
N ILE A 196 -3.34 -9.51 8.85
CA ILE A 196 -4.18 -8.84 7.84
C ILE A 196 -3.30 -8.17 6.77
N VAL A 197 -2.37 -7.30 7.17
CA VAL A 197 -1.55 -6.53 6.24
C VAL A 197 -0.64 -7.43 5.37
N ILE A 198 -0.11 -8.51 5.94
CA ILE A 198 0.90 -9.34 5.28
C ILE A 198 0.28 -10.50 4.49
N GLN A 199 -0.71 -11.19 5.06
CA GLN A 199 -1.26 -12.42 4.49
C GLN A 199 -2.42 -12.14 3.55
N GLU A 200 -3.18 -11.08 3.81
CA GLU A 200 -4.42 -10.76 3.09
C GLU A 200 -4.24 -9.49 2.24
N SER A 201 -3.02 -9.24 1.75
CA SER A 201 -2.63 -8.01 1.04
C SER A 201 -3.41 -7.73 -0.26
N GLU A 202 -4.10 -8.75 -0.78
CA GLU A 202 -4.96 -8.64 -1.96
C GLU A 202 -6.31 -7.98 -1.63
N GLU A 203 -6.74 -8.03 -0.37
CA GLU A 203 -8.02 -7.49 0.08
C GLU A 203 -7.92 -5.98 0.34
N SER A 204 -8.97 -5.23 -0.01
CA SER A 204 -9.00 -3.77 0.16
C SER A 204 -8.78 -3.35 1.62
N PHE A 205 -9.33 -4.10 2.61
CA PHE A 205 -9.13 -3.77 4.03
C PHE A 205 -7.66 -3.87 4.47
N ALA A 206 -6.83 -4.68 3.81
CA ALA A 206 -5.43 -4.85 4.20
C ALA A 206 -4.57 -3.62 3.86
N LYS A 207 -5.06 -2.76 2.96
CA LYS A 207 -4.44 -1.49 2.58
C LYS A 207 -4.76 -0.35 3.55
N LEU A 208 -5.63 -0.58 4.53
CA LEU A 208 -5.95 0.40 5.57
C LEU A 208 -4.70 0.72 6.42
N PRO A 209 -4.56 1.97 6.91
CA PRO A 209 -3.53 2.28 7.88
C PRO A 209 -3.66 1.38 9.12
N GLU A 210 -2.54 0.97 9.72
CA GLU A 210 -2.57 0.10 10.92
C GLU A 210 -3.47 0.66 12.02
N LYS A 211 -3.43 1.99 12.23
CA LYS A 211 -4.24 2.67 13.23
C LYS A 211 -5.75 2.48 13.00
N ASP A 212 -6.17 2.47 11.75
CA ASP A 212 -7.56 2.24 11.36
C ASP A 212 -7.92 0.77 11.55
N LEU A 213 -7.03 -0.16 11.20
CA LEU A 213 -7.25 -1.58 11.46
C LEU A 213 -7.48 -1.85 12.95
N TYR A 214 -6.73 -1.22 13.85
CA TYR A 214 -6.99 -1.31 15.28
C TYR A 214 -8.41 -0.84 15.66
N ILE A 215 -8.88 0.25 15.05
CA ILE A 215 -10.23 0.78 15.28
C ILE A 215 -11.29 -0.17 14.72
N VAL A 216 -11.11 -0.65 13.49
CA VAL A 216 -12.00 -1.63 12.84
C VAL A 216 -12.14 -2.89 13.68
N LEU A 217 -11.04 -3.44 14.18
CA LEU A 217 -11.08 -4.61 15.06
C LEU A 217 -11.75 -4.30 16.41
N ALA A 218 -11.59 -3.09 16.94
CA ALA A 218 -12.33 -2.66 18.12
C ALA A 218 -13.84 -2.57 17.86
N LEU A 219 -14.25 -2.02 16.72
CA LEU A 219 -15.65 -1.96 16.29
C LEU A 219 -16.24 -3.37 16.11
N MET A 220 -15.48 -4.32 15.58
CA MET A 220 -15.93 -5.73 15.52
C MET A 220 -16.24 -6.29 16.91
N VAL A 221 -15.39 -6.00 17.91
CA VAL A 221 -15.63 -6.46 19.29
C VAL A 221 -16.83 -5.74 19.91
N GLU A 222 -16.96 -4.44 19.70
CA GLU A 222 -18.10 -3.66 20.19
C GLU A 222 -19.44 -4.12 19.60
N LYS A 223 -19.44 -4.51 18.31
CA LYS A 223 -20.59 -5.11 17.62
C LYS A 223 -20.88 -6.56 18.03
N GLY A 224 -19.99 -7.21 18.80
CA GLY A 224 -20.14 -8.60 19.23
C GLY A 224 -19.74 -9.64 18.18
N PHE A 225 -19.05 -9.22 17.11
CA PHE A 225 -18.56 -10.12 16.05
C PHE A 225 -17.28 -10.85 16.44
N ALA A 226 -16.57 -10.34 17.46
CA ALA A 226 -15.28 -10.86 17.86
C ALA A 226 -15.00 -10.62 19.34
N GLU A 227 -14.01 -11.33 19.87
CA GLU A 227 -13.46 -11.12 21.20
C GLU A 227 -11.95 -10.85 21.13
N TRP A 228 -11.45 -10.01 22.04
CA TRP A 228 -10.02 -9.72 22.12
C TRP A 228 -9.25 -10.91 22.69
N VAL A 229 -8.22 -11.33 21.95
CA VAL A 229 -7.18 -12.24 22.46
C VAL A 229 -6.01 -11.45 23.03
N ASP A 230 -5.54 -10.43 22.28
CA ASP A 230 -4.50 -9.50 22.74
C ASP A 230 -4.75 -8.11 22.16
N LYS A 231 -5.22 -7.18 23.00
CA LYS A 231 -5.52 -5.80 22.62
C LYS A 231 -4.30 -5.02 22.12
N LYS A 232 -3.09 -5.30 22.64
CA LYS A 232 -1.89 -4.55 22.25
C LYS A 232 -1.45 -4.94 20.84
N ARG A 233 -1.56 -6.22 20.53
CA ARG A 233 -1.25 -6.76 19.20
C ARG A 233 -2.37 -6.58 18.20
N GLY A 234 -3.55 -6.15 18.66
CA GLY A 234 -4.74 -6.04 17.82
C GLY A 234 -5.18 -7.42 17.34
N ALA A 235 -5.10 -8.43 18.22
CA ALA A 235 -5.45 -9.81 17.89
C ALA A 235 -6.82 -10.16 18.46
N ILE A 236 -7.70 -10.66 17.59
CA ILE A 236 -9.07 -11.04 17.90
C ILE A 236 -9.36 -12.50 17.52
N ILE A 237 -10.41 -13.04 18.13
CA ILE A 237 -11.08 -14.26 17.67
C ILE A 237 -12.51 -13.92 17.23
N VAL A 238 -12.87 -14.30 16.02
CA VAL A 238 -14.20 -14.08 15.43
C VAL A 238 -15.20 -15.05 16.06
N VAL A 239 -16.34 -14.53 16.49
CA VAL A 239 -17.45 -15.29 17.05
C VAL A 239 -18.32 -15.79 15.89
N THR A 240 -18.68 -17.08 15.91
CA THR A 240 -19.47 -17.77 14.88
C THR A 240 -20.84 -18.16 15.39
#